data_AF-A0A202DWM9-F1
#
_entry.id   AF-A0A202DWM9-F1
#
_cell.length_a   1.000
_cell.length_b   1.000
_cell.length_c   1.000
_cell.angle_alpha   90.00
_cell.angle_beta   90.00
_cell.angle_gamma   90.00
#
_symmetry.space_group_name_H-M   'P 1'
#
loop_
_entity.id
_entity.type
_entity.pdbx_description
1 polymer ?
#
loop_
_entity_poly.entity_id
_entity_poly.type
_entity_poly.pdbx_seq_one_letter_code
_entity_poly.pdbx_strand_id
1 'polypeptide(L)'
;MDGKWIYFNSKNNIWRIPADGGQALQMTFGTDYRANPFDSADGKYIYYKKGTTDLIGIYRIPSEGGEESLVFQLKTGNEYYKGAYLTGFEWEPVKDGIYYKYIMKRGQAAIKFYRFSSGTHLEVLRVEDHNGLLDVSQNGQYLLYSSPNVSITIPGIGTQ
;
A
#
# COMPACT_ATOMS: atom_id res chain seq x y z
N MET A 1 5.49 -9.96 8.22
CA MET A 1 5.35 -11.06 7.23
C MET A 1 6.31 -12.17 7.63
N ASP A 2 5.92 -13.42 7.47
CA ASP A 2 6.75 -14.59 7.86
C ASP A 2 7.72 -15.06 6.76
N GLY A 3 7.81 -14.33 5.64
CA GLY A 3 8.78 -14.57 4.57
C GLY A 3 8.51 -15.83 3.75
N LYS A 4 7.33 -16.45 3.89
CA LYS A 4 7.03 -17.75 3.26
C LYS A 4 6.70 -17.67 1.78
N TRP A 5 6.30 -16.50 1.28
CA TRP A 5 5.78 -16.34 -0.08
C TRP A 5 6.52 -15.26 -0.83
N ILE A 6 6.81 -15.53 -2.10
CA ILE A 6 7.20 -14.51 -3.08
C ILE A 6 5.98 -14.22 -3.93
N TYR A 7 5.60 -12.95 -3.97
CA TYR A 7 4.49 -12.49 -4.80
C TYR A 7 4.98 -11.89 -6.11
N PHE A 8 4.23 -12.11 -7.18
CA PHE A 8 4.49 -11.52 -8.48
C PHE A 8 3.20 -11.29 -9.25
N ASN A 9 3.28 -10.43 -10.26
CA ASN A 9 2.17 -10.18 -11.17
C ASN A 9 2.37 -10.91 -12.48
N SER A 10 1.33 -11.60 -12.95
CA SER A 10 1.29 -12.25 -14.26
C SER A 10 -0.11 -12.14 -14.83
N LYS A 11 -0.21 -11.67 -16.09
CA LYS A 11 -1.47 -11.43 -16.80
C LYS A 11 -2.50 -10.67 -15.95
N ASN A 12 -2.10 -9.51 -15.41
CA ASN A 12 -2.93 -8.62 -14.58
C ASN A 12 -3.42 -9.21 -13.24
N ASN A 13 -2.89 -10.36 -12.82
CA ASN A 13 -3.30 -11.05 -11.60
C ASN A 13 -2.13 -11.27 -10.67
N ILE A 14 -2.45 -11.37 -9.38
CA ILE A 14 -1.52 -11.69 -8.31
C ILE A 14 -1.32 -13.20 -8.27
N TRP A 15 -0.05 -13.59 -8.28
CA TRP A 15 0.41 -14.95 -8.07
C TRP A 15 1.37 -14.98 -6.89
N ARG A 16 1.49 -16.16 -6.28
CA ARG A 16 2.51 -16.43 -5.26
C ARG A 16 3.21 -17.75 -5.51
N ILE A 17 4.43 -17.87 -5.01
CA ILE A 17 5.22 -19.10 -4.97
C ILE A 17 5.86 -19.21 -3.58
N PRO A 18 6.04 -20.42 -3.02
CA PRO A 18 6.80 -20.55 -1.77
C PRO A 18 8.21 -19.96 -1.93
N ALA A 19 8.72 -19.33 -0.87
CA ALA A 19 10.05 -18.72 -0.89
C ALA A 19 11.17 -19.74 -1.14
N ASP A 20 10.99 -20.97 -0.67
CA ASP A 20 11.89 -22.11 -0.92
C ASP A 20 11.73 -22.72 -2.33
N GLY A 21 10.89 -22.12 -3.17
CA GLY A 21 10.55 -22.60 -4.51
C GLY A 21 9.37 -23.58 -4.55
N GLY A 22 8.93 -23.93 -5.75
CA GLY A 22 7.81 -24.86 -5.96
C GLY A 22 6.83 -24.39 -7.03
N GLN A 23 5.56 -24.74 -6.85
CA GLN A 23 4.51 -24.38 -7.80
C GLN A 23 3.93 -22.99 -7.52
N ALA A 24 3.79 -22.20 -8.58
CA ALA A 24 3.09 -20.92 -8.50
C ALA A 24 1.56 -21.12 -8.40
N LEU A 25 0.95 -20.37 -7.49
CA LEU A 25 -0.49 -20.35 -7.25
C LEU A 25 -1.06 -18.99 -7.64
N GLN A 26 -2.11 -19.01 -8.47
CA GLN A 26 -2.86 -17.81 -8.82
C GLN A 26 -3.78 -17.44 -7.65
N MET A 27 -3.67 -16.21 -7.16
CA MET A 27 -4.47 -15.74 -6.04
C MET A 27 -5.70 -14.97 -6.52
N THR A 28 -5.55 -14.14 -7.55
CA THR A 28 -6.66 -13.31 -8.07
C THR A 28 -7.03 -13.67 -9.49
N PHE A 29 -8.26 -13.33 -9.88
CA PHE A 29 -8.80 -13.63 -11.20
C PHE A 29 -9.48 -12.40 -11.80
N GLY A 30 -9.39 -12.24 -13.13
CA GLY A 30 -10.04 -11.18 -13.88
C GLY A 30 -9.11 -10.41 -14.82
N THR A 31 -9.65 -9.38 -15.46
CA THR A 31 -8.98 -8.61 -16.53
C THR A 31 -8.33 -7.31 -16.04
N ASP A 32 -8.87 -6.72 -14.98
CA ASP A 32 -8.33 -5.48 -14.40
C ASP A 32 -6.92 -5.67 -13.85
N TYR A 33 -6.09 -4.64 -13.98
CA TYR A 33 -4.72 -4.63 -13.46
C TYR A 33 -4.72 -4.70 -11.93
N ARG A 34 -3.91 -5.63 -11.41
CA ARG A 34 -3.63 -5.80 -9.98
C ARG A 34 -2.13 -5.66 -9.75
N ALA A 35 -1.73 -5.16 -8.59
CA ALA A 35 -0.32 -4.96 -8.26
C ALA A 35 -0.05 -4.78 -6.76
N ASN A 36 1.24 -4.78 -6.41
CA ASN A 36 1.78 -4.47 -5.07
C ASN A 36 1.08 -5.25 -3.94
N PRO A 37 1.11 -6.59 -3.96
CA PRO A 37 0.48 -7.38 -2.92
C PRO A 37 1.26 -7.31 -1.61
N PHE A 38 0.54 -7.31 -0.49
CA PHE A 38 1.08 -7.39 0.87
C PHE A 38 0.25 -8.35 1.72
N ASP A 39 0.92 -9.20 2.50
CA ASP A 39 0.25 -9.94 3.56
C ASP A 39 -0.24 -9.00 4.66
N SER A 40 -1.45 -9.28 5.15
CA SER A 40 -1.94 -8.74 6.41
C SER A 40 -1.02 -9.11 7.58
N ALA A 41 -0.94 -8.24 8.59
CA ALA A 41 -0.15 -8.49 9.80
C ALA A 41 -0.60 -9.75 10.57
N ASP A 42 -1.88 -10.14 10.46
CA ASP A 42 -2.44 -11.35 11.06
C ASP A 42 -2.43 -12.58 10.13
N GLY A 43 -1.87 -12.44 8.92
CA GLY A 43 -1.75 -13.51 7.94
C GLY A 43 -3.07 -13.97 7.29
N LYS A 44 -4.21 -13.34 7.58
CA LYS A 44 -5.53 -13.78 7.09
C LYS A 44 -5.86 -13.31 5.68
N TYR A 45 -5.26 -12.20 5.25
CA TYR A 45 -5.54 -11.60 3.96
C TYR A 45 -4.26 -11.26 3.19
N ILE A 46 -4.41 -11.20 1.87
CA ILE A 46 -3.50 -10.53 0.96
C ILE A 46 -4.21 -9.26 0.48
N TYR A 47 -3.62 -8.10 0.77
CA TYR A 47 -4.06 -6.82 0.25
C TYR A 47 -3.36 -6.53 -1.08
N TYR A 48 -4.02 -5.85 -2.01
CA TYR A 48 -3.41 -5.44 -3.27
C TYR A 48 -4.12 -4.23 -3.88
N LYS A 49 -3.41 -3.55 -4.77
CA LYS A 49 -3.94 -2.46 -5.59
C LYS A 49 -4.70 -3.06 -6.79
N LYS A 50 -5.90 -2.53 -7.09
CA LYS A 50 -6.68 -2.86 -8.29
C LYS A 50 -7.32 -1.60 -8.88
N GLY A 51 -7.33 -1.47 -10.20
CA GLY A 51 -8.04 -0.40 -10.92
C GLY A 51 -7.18 0.32 -11.93
N THR A 52 -7.60 1.54 -12.31
CA THR A 52 -6.93 2.37 -13.31
C THR A 52 -6.14 3.50 -12.66
N THR A 53 -5.51 4.32 -13.48
CA THR A 53 -4.77 5.51 -13.04
C THR A 53 -5.65 6.63 -12.50
N ASP A 54 -6.94 6.66 -12.85
CA ASP A 54 -7.90 7.68 -12.41
C ASP A 54 -8.76 7.22 -11.21
N LEU A 55 -8.90 5.91 -11.05
CA LEU A 55 -9.69 5.30 -9.99
C LEU A 55 -8.99 4.04 -9.47
N ILE A 56 -8.44 4.16 -8.27
CA ILE A 56 -7.70 3.08 -7.65
C ILE A 56 -8.33 2.60 -6.36
N GLY A 57 -8.46 1.28 -6.22
CA GLY A 57 -8.89 0.64 -4.99
C GLY A 57 -7.79 -0.19 -4.35
N ILE A 58 -7.81 -0.24 -3.02
CA ILE A 58 -7.16 -1.31 -2.27
C ILE A 58 -8.21 -2.38 -2.03
N TYR A 59 -7.90 -3.59 -2.47
CA TYR A 59 -8.71 -4.78 -2.29
C TYR A 59 -7.98 -5.75 -1.39
N ARG A 60 -8.71 -6.74 -0.89
CA ARG A 60 -8.14 -7.88 -0.20
C ARG A 60 -8.81 -9.18 -0.62
N ILE A 61 -8.07 -10.26 -0.51
CA ILE A 61 -8.53 -11.64 -0.66
C ILE A 61 -8.06 -12.45 0.55
N PRO A 62 -8.79 -13.48 1.02
CA PRO A 62 -8.26 -14.39 2.03
C PRO A 62 -6.94 -15.02 1.58
N SER A 63 -6.00 -15.23 2.50
CA SER A 63 -4.66 -15.77 2.19
C SER A 63 -4.71 -17.20 1.63
N GLU A 64 -5.77 -17.95 1.89
CA GLU A 64 -6.01 -19.29 1.32
C GLU A 64 -6.73 -19.24 -0.04
N GLY A 65 -7.01 -18.05 -0.57
CA GLY A 65 -7.82 -17.83 -1.76
C GLY A 65 -9.31 -17.67 -1.43
N GLY A 66 -10.09 -17.26 -2.44
CA GLY A 66 -11.52 -16.99 -2.30
C GLY A 66 -11.94 -15.73 -3.04
N GLU A 67 -13.02 -15.11 -2.58
CA GLU A 67 -13.54 -13.88 -3.19
C GLU A 67 -12.78 -12.63 -2.72
N GLU A 68 -12.53 -11.72 -3.65
CA GLU A 68 -11.95 -10.41 -3.34
C GLU A 68 -13.01 -9.45 -2.77
N SER A 69 -12.61 -8.59 -1.85
CA SER A 69 -13.45 -7.53 -1.28
C SER A 69 -12.74 -6.18 -1.34
N LEU A 70 -13.49 -5.11 -1.60
CA LEU A 70 -12.99 -3.74 -1.60
C LEU A 70 -12.75 -3.29 -0.14
N VAL A 71 -11.59 -2.68 0.11
CA VAL A 71 -11.26 -2.04 1.39
C VAL A 71 -11.61 -0.56 1.32
N PHE A 72 -11.01 0.16 0.38
CA PHE A 72 -11.37 1.54 0.05
C PHE A 72 -10.97 1.87 -1.38
N GLN A 73 -11.55 2.94 -1.92
CA GLN A 73 -11.25 3.44 -3.26
C GLN A 73 -10.95 4.95 -3.22
N LEU A 74 -10.01 5.38 -4.04
CA LEU A 74 -9.58 6.77 -4.16
C LEU A 74 -9.72 7.21 -5.62
N LYS A 75 -10.29 8.40 -5.82
CA LYS A 75 -10.16 9.14 -7.07
C LYS A 75 -8.82 9.85 -7.05
N THR A 76 -8.00 9.62 -8.07
CA THR A 76 -6.63 10.14 -8.16
C THR A 76 -6.53 11.35 -9.08
N GLY A 77 -7.66 11.86 -9.60
CA GLY A 77 -7.70 12.92 -10.59
C GLY A 77 -7.76 14.35 -10.01
N ASN A 78 -6.82 15.19 -10.47
CA ASN A 78 -7.01 16.62 -10.68
C ASN A 78 -6.21 17.09 -11.90
N GLU A 79 -6.82 18.02 -12.66
CA GLU A 79 -6.60 18.33 -14.09
C GLU A 79 -5.22 18.89 -14.47
N TYR A 80 -4.30 19.02 -13.51
CA TYR A 80 -2.92 19.47 -13.73
C TYR A 80 -1.87 18.37 -13.49
N TYR A 81 -2.25 17.27 -12.84
CA TYR A 81 -1.38 16.14 -12.55
C TYR A 81 -2.09 14.84 -12.91
N LYS A 82 -2.11 14.53 -14.21
CA LYS A 82 -2.19 13.15 -14.73
C LYS A 82 -0.97 12.33 -14.25
N GLY A 83 -0.71 12.28 -12.94
CA GLY A 83 0.61 12.05 -12.36
C GLY A 83 0.63 11.09 -11.16
N ALA A 84 -0.33 10.18 -11.07
CA ALA A 84 -0.12 8.90 -10.38
C ALA A 84 0.52 7.86 -11.33
N TYR A 85 1.10 8.30 -12.45
CA TYR A 85 2.08 7.51 -13.17
C TYR A 85 3.42 7.70 -12.46
N LEU A 86 4.10 6.58 -12.21
CA LEU A 86 5.53 6.46 -11.87
C LEU A 86 5.86 6.77 -10.40
N THR A 87 6.01 5.86 -9.45
CA THR A 87 6.07 4.38 -9.39
C THR A 87 5.75 4.03 -7.93
N GLY A 88 4.75 3.21 -7.67
CA GLY A 88 4.35 2.87 -6.30
C GLY A 88 3.34 3.87 -5.73
N PHE A 89 2.08 3.45 -5.66
CA PHE A 89 1.30 3.86 -4.50
C PHE A 89 2.07 3.23 -3.35
N GLU A 90 2.82 4.03 -2.60
CA GLU A 90 3.48 3.55 -1.40
C GLU A 90 2.41 3.47 -0.35
N TRP A 91 2.03 2.25 -0.07
CA TRP A 91 1.10 1.93 0.98
C TRP A 91 1.58 0.68 1.66
N GLU A 92 1.26 0.58 2.93
CA GLU A 92 1.67 -0.54 3.73
C GLU A 92 0.55 -0.87 4.73
N PRO A 93 0.03 -2.11 4.70
CA PRO A 93 -0.91 -2.54 5.70
C PRO A 93 -0.17 -2.79 7.01
N VAL A 94 -0.74 -2.27 8.09
CA VAL A 94 -0.37 -2.59 9.47
C VAL A 94 -1.55 -3.24 10.16
N LYS A 95 -1.38 -3.66 11.41
CA LYS A 95 -2.41 -4.37 12.18
C LYS A 95 -3.78 -3.66 12.18
N ASP A 96 -3.78 -2.35 12.36
CA ASP A 96 -5.02 -1.57 12.61
C ASP A 96 -5.46 -0.72 11.40
N GLY A 97 -4.74 -0.79 10.27
CA GLY A 97 -5.04 0.03 9.12
C GLY A 97 -4.03 -0.02 8.00
N ILE A 98 -4.09 0.96 7.11
CA ILE A 98 -3.19 1.10 5.96
C ILE A 98 -2.63 2.53 5.96
N TYR A 99 -1.30 2.65 6.03
CA TYR A 99 -0.64 3.90 5.70
C TYR A 99 -0.54 4.04 4.19
N TYR A 100 -0.71 5.25 3.67
CA TYR A 100 -0.50 5.51 2.25
C TYR A 100 -0.11 6.96 1.99
N LYS A 101 0.70 7.16 0.94
CA LYS A 101 1.07 8.48 0.44
C LYS A 101 -0.03 9.04 -0.48
N TYR A 102 -0.44 10.28 -0.25
CA TYR A 102 -1.42 11.01 -1.06
C TYR A 102 -0.81 12.29 -1.61
N ILE A 103 -0.61 12.36 -2.93
CA ILE A 103 -0.05 13.54 -3.59
C ILE A 103 -1.13 14.63 -3.67
N MET A 104 -0.84 15.80 -3.12
CA MET A 104 -1.78 16.93 -3.11
C MET A 104 -1.54 17.84 -4.32
N LYS A 105 -0.27 18.19 -4.57
CA LYS A 105 0.22 18.99 -5.70
C LYS A 105 1.72 18.73 -5.89
N ARG A 106 2.32 19.24 -6.96
CA ARG A 106 3.78 19.12 -7.17
C ARG A 106 4.55 19.63 -5.95
N GLY A 107 5.44 18.78 -5.46
CA GLY A 107 6.24 19.07 -4.27
C GLY A 107 5.47 18.98 -2.96
N GLN A 108 4.22 18.51 -2.92
CA GLN A 108 3.50 18.33 -1.66
C GLN A 108 2.68 17.04 -1.64
N ALA A 109 2.90 16.24 -0.61
CA ALA A 109 2.09 15.06 -0.32
C ALA A 109 1.65 15.06 1.16
N ALA A 110 0.71 14.19 1.47
CA ALA A 110 0.33 13.84 2.82
C ALA A 110 0.53 12.35 3.02
N ILE A 111 1.03 11.95 4.19
CA ILE A 111 0.90 10.57 4.65
C ILE A 111 -0.45 10.47 5.35
N LYS A 112 -1.27 9.52 4.93
CA LYS A 112 -2.59 9.26 5.46
C LYS A 112 -2.68 7.85 6.04
N PHE A 113 -3.61 7.66 6.96
CA PHE A 113 -3.90 6.38 7.58
C PHE A 113 -5.38 6.03 7.43
N TYR A 114 -5.67 4.91 6.77
CA TYR A 114 -7.00 4.32 6.73
C TYR A 114 -7.16 3.36 7.90
N ARG A 115 -8.08 3.65 8.83
CA ARG A 115 -8.30 2.83 10.03
C ARG A 115 -9.34 1.74 9.74
N PHE A 116 -8.98 0.47 9.98
CA PHE A 116 -9.88 -0.66 9.71
C PHE A 116 -11.14 -0.66 10.56
N SER A 117 -11.04 -0.28 11.85
CA SER A 117 -12.17 -0.35 12.77
C SER A 117 -13.31 0.62 12.44
N SER A 118 -12.99 1.75 11.79
CA SER A 118 -13.95 2.83 11.50
C SER A 118 -14.15 3.09 10.01
N GLY A 119 -13.28 2.57 9.15
CA GLY A 119 -13.28 2.88 7.72
C GLY A 119 -12.93 4.34 7.38
N THR A 120 -12.26 5.05 8.29
CA THR A 120 -11.96 6.49 8.15
C THR A 120 -10.53 6.73 7.69
N HIS A 121 -10.33 7.78 6.90
CA HIS A 121 -9.02 8.28 6.49
C HIS A 121 -8.58 9.43 7.41
N LEU A 122 -7.39 9.33 7.98
CA LEU A 122 -6.78 10.37 8.81
C LEU A 122 -5.55 10.92 8.09
N GLU A 123 -5.35 12.25 8.13
CA GLU A 123 -4.08 12.85 7.74
C GLU A 123 -3.11 12.74 8.91
N VAL A 124 -1.95 12.10 8.68
CA VAL A 124 -0.94 11.86 9.71
C VAL A 124 0.07 12.99 9.70
N LEU A 125 0.57 13.34 8.50
CA LEU A 125 1.53 14.43 8.31
C LEU A 125 1.52 14.93 6.86
N ARG A 126 1.98 16.17 6.67
CA ARG A 126 2.26 16.74 5.35
C ARG A 126 3.76 16.74 5.10
N VAL A 127 4.16 16.46 3.86
CA VAL A 127 5.54 16.46 3.40
C VAL A 127 5.69 17.40 2.20
N GLU A 128 6.81 18.12 2.17
CA GLU A 128 7.15 19.10 1.13
C GLU A 128 8.01 18.52 0.00
N ASP A 129 8.05 17.19 -0.14
CA ASP A 129 8.63 16.54 -1.31
C ASP A 129 7.98 15.20 -1.59
N HIS A 130 6.95 15.16 -2.44
CA HIS A 130 6.27 13.92 -2.83
C HIS A 130 7.14 12.76 -3.36
N ASN A 131 8.41 12.99 -3.71
CA ASN A 131 9.31 11.94 -4.20
C ASN A 131 9.92 11.09 -3.06
N GLY A 132 9.74 11.48 -1.79
CA GLY A 132 10.27 10.69 -0.68
C GLY A 132 9.61 9.33 -0.55
N LEU A 133 10.40 8.33 -0.17
CA LEU A 133 9.97 6.94 0.06
C LEU A 133 9.35 6.80 1.45
N LEU A 134 8.26 6.03 1.51
CA LEU A 134 7.57 5.58 2.71
C LEU A 134 7.95 4.13 3.03
N ASP A 135 8.30 3.88 4.28
CA ASP A 135 8.45 2.53 4.84
C ASP A 135 7.88 2.52 6.25
N VAL A 136 7.17 1.46 6.63
CA VAL A 136 6.58 1.29 7.95
C VAL A 136 7.19 0.07 8.61
N SER A 137 7.64 0.20 9.86
CA SER A 137 8.05 -0.98 10.62
C SER A 137 6.91 -2.00 10.71
N GLN A 138 7.21 -3.30 10.68
CA GLN A 138 6.17 -4.35 10.70
C GLN A 138 5.20 -4.25 11.89
N ASN A 139 5.63 -3.69 13.02
CA ASN A 139 4.80 -3.48 14.21
C ASN A 139 3.98 -2.17 14.16
N GLY A 140 4.10 -1.40 13.08
CA GLY A 140 3.44 -0.12 12.86
C GLY A 140 3.94 1.04 13.74
N GLN A 141 5.03 0.86 14.50
CA GLN A 141 5.48 1.85 15.48
C GLN A 141 6.34 2.96 14.87
N TYR A 142 7.03 2.68 13.76
CA TYR A 142 7.88 3.61 13.06
C TYR A 142 7.43 3.78 11.62
N LEU A 143 7.42 5.04 11.19
CA LEU A 143 7.25 5.46 9.81
C LEU A 143 8.56 6.13 9.39
N LEU A 144 9.24 5.58 8.40
CA LEU A 144 10.36 6.25 7.76
C LEU A 144 9.83 7.02 6.56
N TYR A 145 10.19 8.30 6.51
CA TYR A 145 10.05 9.11 5.32
C TYR A 145 11.41 9.65 4.90
N SER A 146 11.91 9.16 3.77
CA SER A 146 13.21 9.56 3.24
C SER A 146 13.05 10.31 1.93
N SER A 147 13.30 11.62 1.96
CA SER A 147 13.43 12.47 0.77
C SER A 147 14.88 12.95 0.64
N PRO A 148 15.39 13.18 -0.59
CA PRO A 148 16.71 13.79 -0.81
C PRO A 148 16.87 15.15 -0.14
N ASN A 149 15.78 15.82 0.22
CA ASN A 149 15.79 17.15 0.85
C ASN A 149 15.34 17.14 2.32
N VAL A 150 14.77 16.03 2.83
CA VAL A 150 14.25 15.94 4.19
C VAL A 150 14.31 14.50 4.69
N SER A 151 14.95 14.28 5.85
CA SER A 151 14.81 13.05 6.62
C SER A 151 14.02 13.36 7.89
N ILE A 152 12.78 12.87 7.99
CA ILE A 152 12.00 12.99 9.23
C ILE A 152 12.11 11.65 9.96
N THR A 153 12.86 11.63 11.05
CA THR A 153 12.79 10.53 12.03
C THR A 153 11.73 10.93 13.04
N ILE A 154 10.62 10.19 13.10
CA ILE A 154 9.61 10.39 14.15
C ILE A 154 10.11 9.62 15.38
N PRO A 155 10.60 10.28 16.44
CA PRO A 155 11.29 9.59 17.51
C PRO A 155 10.24 9.10 18.50
N GLY A 156 9.66 7.90 18.35
CA GLY A 156 8.60 7.34 19.23
C GLY A 156 7.31 8.19 19.39
N ILE A 157 7.27 9.36 18.76
CA ILE A 157 6.88 10.64 19.38
C ILE A 157 7.37 10.78 20.85
N GLY A 158 8.57 11.37 21.02
CA GLY A 158 9.33 11.49 22.26
C GLY A 158 10.81 11.09 22.13
N THR A 159 11.71 12.07 22.00
CA THR A 159 13.12 11.92 22.42
C THR A 159 13.20 12.04 23.95
N GLN A 160 13.96 11.15 24.59
CA GLN A 160 14.61 11.47 25.87
C GLN A 160 15.66 12.56 25.65
#